data_AF-A0A4Q3TAE9-F1
#
_entry.id   AF-A0A4Q3TAE9-F1
#
_cell.length_a   1.000
_cell.length_b   1.000
_cell.length_c   1.000
_cell.angle_alpha   90.00
_cell.angle_beta   90.00
_cell.angle_gamma   90.00
#
_symmetry.space_group_name_H-M   'P 1'
#
loop_
_entity.id
_entity.type
_entity.pdbx_description
1 polymer ?
#
loop_
_entity_poly.entity_id
_entity_poly.type
_entity_poly.pdbx_seq_one_letter_code
_entity_poly.pdbx_strand_id
1 'polypeptide(L)' 'PSGQYTEETALIVRAFQRHWRPEKVDGVADGETRARLMALLRVGRE' A
#
# COMPACT_ATOMS: atom_id res chain seq x y z
N PRO A 1 -1.80 -17.71 7.81
CA PRO A 1 -1.40 -16.97 6.59
C PRO A 1 0.05 -17.31 6.21
N SER A 2 0.34 -17.59 4.94
CA SER A 2 1.67 -18.05 4.47
C SER A 2 2.75 -16.97 4.51
N GLY A 3 2.39 -15.70 4.75
CA GLY A 3 3.33 -14.56 4.78
C GLY A 3 3.92 -14.23 3.41
N GLN A 4 3.48 -14.91 2.34
CA GLN A 4 3.98 -14.68 1.00
C GLN A 4 3.29 -13.48 0.37
N TYR A 5 4.10 -12.63 -0.26
CA TYR A 5 3.62 -11.57 -1.11
C TYR A 5 3.25 -12.15 -2.47
N THR A 6 1.96 -12.39 -2.68
CA THR A 6 1.40 -12.99 -3.90
C THR A 6 0.81 -11.92 -4.82
N GLU A 7 0.33 -12.35 -5.99
CA GLU A 7 -0.43 -11.51 -6.91
C GLU A 7 -1.68 -10.89 -6.26
N GLU A 8 -2.35 -11.63 -5.36
CA GLU A 8 -3.49 -11.11 -4.60
C GLU A 8 -3.07 -9.93 -3.71
N THR A 9 -1.96 -10.05 -2.99
CA THR A 9 -1.44 -8.92 -2.19
C THR A 9 -0.99 -7.75 -3.07
N ALA A 10 -0.40 -8.03 -4.23
CA ALA A 10 -0.01 -6.98 -5.18
C ALA A 10 -1.23 -6.24 -5.74
N LEU A 11 -2.36 -6.92 -5.98
CA LEU A 11 -3.62 -6.30 -6.38
C LEU A 11 -4.15 -5.33 -5.33
N ILE A 12 -4.10 -5.72 -4.06
CA ILE A 12 -4.48 -4.84 -2.93
C ILE A 12 -3.57 -3.62 -2.89
N VAL A 13 -2.26 -3.80 -3.03
CA VAL A 13 -1.30 -2.68 -3.05
C VAL A 13 -1.54 -1.76 -4.23
N ARG A 14 -1.90 -2.26 -5.42
CA ARG A 14 -2.30 -1.42 -6.56
C ARG A 14 -3.55 -0.61 -6.25
N ALA A 15 -4.56 -1.22 -5.62
CA ALA A 15 -5.77 -0.48 -5.22
C ALA A 15 -5.43 0.66 -4.25
N PHE A 16 -4.56 0.40 -3.28
CA PHE A 16 -4.03 1.42 -2.38
C PHE A 16 -3.30 2.53 -3.15
N GLN A 17 -2.33 2.18 -3.98
CA GLN A 17 -1.56 3.15 -4.77
C GLN A 17 -2.47 4.01 -5.67
N ARG A 18 -3.51 3.45 -6.31
CA ARG A 18 -4.45 4.26 -7.12
C ARG A 18 -5.08 5.41 -6.36
N HIS A 19 -5.35 5.21 -5.07
CA HIS A 19 -6.01 6.23 -4.25
C HIS A 19 -4.99 7.16 -3.58
N TRP A 20 -3.90 6.63 -3.06
CA TRP A 20 -2.98 7.38 -2.19
C TRP A 20 -1.59 7.65 -2.79
N ARG A 21 -1.25 7.09 -3.96
CA ARG A 21 0.00 7.31 -4.71
C ARG A 21 -0.20 7.12 -6.24
N PRO A 22 -1.06 7.90 -6.89
CA PRO A 22 -1.41 7.71 -8.30
C PRO A 22 -0.22 7.86 -9.25
N GLU A 23 0.86 8.52 -8.84
CA GLU A 23 2.10 8.68 -9.60
C GLU A 23 2.84 7.34 -9.84
N LYS A 24 2.56 6.28 -9.08
CA LYS A 24 3.20 4.97 -9.24
C LYS A 24 2.31 3.83 -8.73
N VAL A 25 1.64 3.13 -9.66
CA VAL A 25 0.70 2.03 -9.43
C VAL A 25 1.25 0.69 -9.96
N ASP A 26 2.32 0.19 -9.35
CA ASP A 26 3.00 -1.04 -9.77
C ASP A 26 2.61 -2.28 -8.95
N GLY A 27 2.04 -2.09 -7.77
CA GLY A 27 1.73 -3.16 -6.82
C GLY A 27 2.93 -3.59 -5.99
N VAL A 28 3.99 -2.78 -5.89
CA VAL A 28 5.14 -3.03 -5.03
C VAL A 28 5.00 -2.22 -3.75
N ALA A 29 5.07 -2.90 -2.60
CA ALA A 29 5.06 -2.27 -1.28
C ALA A 29 6.42 -1.62 -0.94
N ASP A 30 6.84 -0.64 -1.73
CA ASP A 30 8.09 0.10 -1.53
C ASP A 30 8.06 1.01 -0.27
N GLY A 31 9.20 1.62 0.05
CA GLY A 31 9.35 2.46 1.25
C GLY A 31 8.37 3.64 1.28
N GLU A 32 8.09 4.25 0.13
CA GLU A 32 7.13 5.35 0.03
C GLU A 32 5.68 4.87 0.20
N THR A 33 5.33 3.74 -0.42
CA THR A 33 4.02 3.10 -0.25
C THR A 33 3.77 2.79 1.24
N ARG A 34 4.77 2.27 1.94
CA ARG A 34 4.70 2.03 3.40
C ARG A 34 4.58 3.32 4.20
N ALA A 35 5.34 4.36 3.86
CA ALA A 35 5.29 5.64 4.57
C ALA A 35 3.90 6.29 4.49
N ARG A 36 3.26 6.25 3.31
CA ARG A 36 1.89 6.75 3.10
C ARG A 36 0.87 5.98 3.93
N LEU A 37 0.95 4.65 3.97
CA LEU A 37 0.09 3.85 4.84
C LEU A 37 0.23 4.24 6.32
N MET A 38 1.46 4.42 6.81
CA MET A 38 1.71 4.81 8.20
C MET A 38 1.18 6.21 8.52
N ALA A 39 1.25 7.15 7.57
CA ALA A 39 0.66 8.48 7.73
C ALA A 39 -0.86 8.40 7.90
N LEU A 40 -1.56 7.61 7.08
CA LEU A 40 -3.01 7.42 7.19
C LEU A 40 -3.42 6.78 8.52
N LEU A 41 -2.69 5.75 8.97
CA LEU A 41 -2.95 5.10 10.25
C LEU A 41 -2.74 6.02 11.45
N ARG A 42 -1.87 7.04 11.32
CA ARG A 42 -1.70 8.06 12.35
C ARG A 42 -2.89 9.01 12.42
N VAL A 43 -3.40 9.44 11.27
CA VAL A 43 -4.58 10.34 11.18
C VAL A 43 -5.84 9.63 11.69
N GLY A 44 -6.04 8.34 11.39
CA GLY A 44 -7.23 7.60 11.83
C GLY A 44 -7.26 7.21 13.32
N ARG A 45 -6.28 7.64 14.12
CA ARG A 45 -6.21 7.40 15.58
C ARG A 45 -6.60 8.61 16.41
N GLU A 46 -6.95 9.72 15.77
CA GLU A 46 -7.49 10.95 16.37
C GLU A 46 -9.02 10.97 16.24
#